data_AF-A0A951GFA7-F1
#
_entry.id   AF-A0A951GFA7-F1
#
_cell.length_a   1.000
_cell.length_b   1.000
_cell.length_c   1.000
_cell.angle_alpha   90.00
_cell.angle_beta   90.00
_cell.angle_gamma   90.00
#
_symmetry.space_group_name_H-M   'P 1'
#
loop_
_entity.id
_entity.type
_entity.pdbx_description
1 polymer ?
#
loop_
_entity_poly.entity_id
_entity_poly.type
_entity_poly.pdbx_seq_one_letter_code
_entity_poly.pdbx_strand_id
1 'polypeptide(L)'
;MSTLPRDGLVAIVKRDCPTCVMAAPVFAELAANGGVTVFTQDDPSFPATVPARIDDSSLEVSHKLQIEIVPTLIRFESGREIGRTYGWDRRDWERLSGIAGLGRDLPEARPGCGAKNVEPGTIERLKIRFNETGLKSRRIAIGDEEDEHEAMFARGWSDGLPLVPPIEERVLRMLDGTSRDPQEVLGLVPPDLAPATVEKIAVNAVMAGCKPEYLPVVLAAVEAVLEEQFAMHGVLATTMFVGPVVIVNGPVRRQIGMNAKGNALGQGNRANAAIGRALQLVIRNLGGGRPREADRATLGNPGKYTYCFAEDEEGS
;
A
#
# COMPACT_ATOMS: atom_id res chain seq x y z
N MET A 1 -0.98 27.94 -5.04
CA MET A 1 -1.87 27.03 -5.77
C MET A 1 -1.60 27.21 -7.26
N SER A 2 -0.89 26.28 -7.88
CA SER A 2 -0.75 26.30 -9.35
C SER A 2 -2.09 25.88 -9.95
N THR A 3 -2.82 26.83 -10.51
CA THR A 3 -4.08 26.58 -11.19
C THR A 3 -3.78 25.96 -12.54
N LEU A 4 -4.15 24.69 -12.71
CA LEU A 4 -4.16 24.04 -14.02
C LEU A 4 -4.86 24.94 -15.05
N PRO A 5 -4.36 24.97 -16.31
CA PRO A 5 -4.99 25.78 -17.34
C PRO A 5 -6.43 25.29 -17.59
N ARG A 6 -7.34 26.23 -17.85
CA ARG A 6 -8.71 25.89 -18.27
C ARG A 6 -8.72 25.24 -19.65
N ASP A 7 -7.87 25.72 -20.55
CA ASP A 7 -7.80 25.26 -21.93
C ASP A 7 -6.32 25.12 -22.33
N GLY A 8 -6.02 24.14 -23.18
CA GLY A 8 -4.68 23.96 -23.77
C GLY A 8 -3.99 22.67 -23.34
N LEU A 9 -2.69 22.59 -23.62
CA LEU A 9 -1.87 21.40 -23.36
C LEU A 9 -1.12 21.51 -22.04
N VAL A 10 -1.08 20.40 -21.30
CA VAL A 10 -0.28 20.21 -20.10
C VAL A 10 0.65 19.03 -20.32
N ALA A 11 1.95 19.21 -20.10
CA ALA A 11 2.92 18.12 -20.12
C ALA A 11 3.49 17.89 -18.73
N ILE A 12 3.47 16.64 -18.26
CA ILE A 12 4.10 16.22 -17.02
C ILE A 12 5.36 15.43 -17.36
N VAL A 13 6.50 15.86 -16.82
CA VAL A 13 7.81 15.33 -17.19
C VAL A 13 8.71 15.16 -15.98
N LYS A 14 9.81 14.41 -16.14
CA LYS A 14 10.91 14.35 -15.18
C LYS A 14 12.24 14.24 -15.91
N ARG A 15 13.28 14.87 -15.40
CA ARG A 15 14.64 14.85 -15.98
C ARG A 15 15.26 13.47 -15.94
N ASP A 16 14.96 12.69 -14.91
CA ASP A 16 15.45 11.31 -14.76
C ASP A 16 14.81 10.32 -15.77
N CYS A 17 13.86 10.75 -16.60
CA CYS A 17 13.28 9.92 -17.66
C CYS A 17 14.01 10.14 -19.00
N PRO A 18 14.68 9.11 -19.57
CA PRO A 18 15.35 9.23 -20.87
C PRO A 18 14.40 9.64 -22.00
N THR A 19 13.13 9.20 -21.95
CA THR A 19 12.12 9.58 -22.94
C THR A 19 11.73 11.04 -22.81
N CYS A 20 11.61 11.60 -21.60
CA CYS A 20 11.42 13.03 -21.40
C CYS A 20 12.60 13.84 -21.95
N VAL A 21 13.84 13.41 -21.68
CA VAL A 21 15.05 14.08 -22.17
C VAL A 21 15.10 14.08 -23.70
N MET A 22 14.79 12.95 -24.33
CA MET A 22 14.72 12.80 -25.78
C MET A 22 13.61 13.68 -26.38
N ALA A 23 12.43 13.74 -25.76
CA ALA A 23 11.31 14.56 -26.20
C ALA A 23 11.44 16.05 -25.85
N ALA A 24 12.53 16.49 -25.20
CA ALA A 24 12.72 17.88 -24.78
C ALA A 24 12.56 18.93 -25.90
N PRO A 25 13.03 18.70 -27.15
CA PRO A 25 12.79 19.62 -28.27
C PRO A 25 11.31 19.75 -28.62
N VAL A 26 10.53 18.68 -28.49
CA VAL A 26 9.10 18.67 -28.84
C VAL A 26 8.29 19.59 -27.93
N PHE A 27 8.64 19.67 -26.64
CA PHE A 27 7.97 20.63 -25.75
C PHE A 27 8.19 22.07 -26.18
N ALA A 28 9.34 22.40 -26.78
CA ALA A 28 9.57 23.72 -27.36
C ALA A 28 8.78 23.94 -28.65
N GLU A 29 8.67 22.92 -29.51
CA GLU A 29 7.80 22.97 -30.69
C GLU A 29 6.34 23.23 -30.31
N LEU A 30 5.83 22.52 -29.29
CA LEU A 30 4.48 22.71 -28.74
C LEU A 30 4.31 24.11 -28.13
N ALA A 31 5.30 24.58 -27.36
CA ALA A 31 5.28 25.92 -26.78
C ALA A 31 5.21 27.02 -27.86
N ALA A 32 5.88 26.82 -29.00
CA ALA A 32 5.87 27.74 -30.13
C ALA A 32 4.58 27.66 -30.98
N ASN A 33 3.90 26.51 -31.03
CA ASN A 33 2.82 26.24 -32.01
C ASN A 33 1.47 25.89 -31.37
N GLY A 34 1.07 26.55 -30.29
CA GLY A 34 -0.24 26.31 -29.65
C GLY A 34 -0.19 26.39 -28.13
N GLY A 35 1.01 26.45 -27.56
CA GLY A 35 1.23 26.61 -26.12
C GLY A 35 1.15 25.29 -25.37
N VAL A 36 2.07 25.11 -24.43
CA VAL A 36 2.06 23.98 -23.48
C VAL A 36 2.51 24.47 -22.11
N THR A 37 1.81 24.04 -21.07
CA THR A 37 2.23 24.22 -19.68
C THR A 37 2.98 22.97 -19.24
N VAL A 38 4.27 23.10 -18.94
CA VAL A 38 5.11 21.95 -18.55
C VAL A 38 5.29 21.94 -17.03
N PHE A 39 4.95 20.82 -16.39
CA PHE A 39 5.27 20.55 -14.98
C PHE A 39 6.39 19.51 -14.88
N THR A 40 7.38 19.77 -14.03
CA THR A 40 8.55 18.90 -13.84
C THR A 40 8.61 18.31 -12.43
N GLN A 41 8.79 17.00 -12.32
CA GLN A 41 8.68 16.27 -11.05
C GLN A 41 9.97 16.25 -10.20
N ASP A 42 11.11 16.66 -10.75
CA ASP A 42 12.41 16.40 -10.11
C ASP A 42 13.46 17.48 -10.26
N ASP A 43 13.54 18.12 -11.42
CA ASP A 43 14.47 19.19 -11.70
C ASP A 43 13.68 20.43 -12.16
N PRO A 44 13.57 21.48 -11.32
CA PRO A 44 12.90 22.73 -11.67
C PRO A 44 13.52 23.45 -12.88
N SER A 45 14.71 23.04 -13.33
CA SER A 45 15.38 23.56 -14.54
C SER A 45 15.03 22.81 -15.83
N PHE A 46 14.34 21.67 -15.74
CA PHE A 46 14.03 20.80 -16.87
C PHE A 46 12.57 20.94 -17.35
N PRO A 47 12.30 20.97 -18.67
CA PRO A 47 13.25 21.03 -19.76
C PRO A 47 13.75 22.47 -19.98
N ALA A 48 15.05 22.65 -20.17
CA ALA A 48 15.65 23.97 -20.38
C ALA A 48 15.14 24.67 -21.66
N THR A 49 14.66 23.88 -22.63
CA THR A 49 14.06 24.33 -23.89
C THR A 49 12.71 25.04 -23.71
N VAL A 50 12.08 24.92 -22.54
CA VAL A 50 10.80 25.58 -22.22
C VAL A 50 11.02 26.60 -21.09
N PRO A 51 10.97 27.91 -21.39
CA PRO A 51 11.18 28.95 -20.38
C PRO A 51 10.10 28.98 -19.30
N ALA A 52 8.84 28.73 -19.66
CA ALA A 52 7.67 28.83 -18.78
C ALA A 52 7.23 27.47 -18.20
N ARG A 53 8.18 26.72 -17.63
CA ARG A 53 7.92 25.47 -16.91
C ARG A 53 7.61 25.72 -15.43
N ILE A 54 6.90 24.80 -14.80
CA ILE A 54 6.43 24.88 -13.41
C ILE A 54 7.04 23.74 -12.61
N ASP A 55 7.60 24.08 -11.45
CA ASP A 55 8.12 23.10 -10.50
C ASP A 55 6.98 22.31 -9.83
N ASP A 56 7.01 20.99 -9.98
CA ASP A 56 6.14 20.03 -9.31
C ASP A 56 6.96 18.97 -8.56
N SER A 57 8.12 19.34 -8.01
CA SER A 57 8.92 18.49 -7.12
C SER A 57 8.18 18.09 -5.84
N SER A 58 7.17 18.86 -5.45
CA SER A 58 6.23 18.51 -4.37
C SER A 58 5.20 17.44 -4.76
N LEU A 59 5.11 17.13 -6.06
CA LEU A 59 4.24 16.15 -6.71
C LEU A 59 2.74 16.41 -6.52
N GLU A 60 2.35 17.61 -6.08
CA GLU A 60 0.96 17.98 -5.86
C GLU A 60 0.14 17.93 -7.16
N VAL A 61 0.70 18.46 -8.26
CA VAL A 61 -0.01 18.48 -9.54
C VAL A 61 -0.06 17.09 -10.15
N SER A 62 1.07 16.39 -10.14
CA SER A 62 1.17 15.01 -10.60
C SER A 62 0.22 14.06 -9.85
N HIS A 63 0.07 14.25 -8.54
CA HIS A 63 -0.87 13.48 -7.71
C HIS A 63 -2.32 13.79 -8.08
N LYS A 64 -2.71 15.06 -8.13
CA LYS A 64 -4.07 15.48 -8.49
C LYS A 64 -4.50 15.03 -9.89
N LEU A 65 -3.56 14.99 -10.83
CA LEU A 65 -3.81 14.52 -12.20
C LEU A 65 -3.70 13.00 -12.34
N GLN A 66 -3.36 12.28 -11.26
CA GLN A 66 -3.17 10.83 -11.24
C GLN A 66 -2.19 10.38 -12.33
N ILE A 67 -1.00 10.99 -12.36
CA ILE A 67 0.01 10.68 -13.37
C ILE A 67 0.70 9.37 -13.01
N GLU A 68 0.64 8.38 -13.89
CA GLU A 68 1.30 7.08 -13.67
C GLU A 68 2.63 6.99 -14.43
N ILE A 69 2.71 7.64 -15.59
CA ILE A 69 3.81 7.54 -16.54
C ILE A 69 4.26 8.95 -16.94
N VAL A 70 5.55 9.13 -17.22
CA VAL A 70 6.10 10.35 -17.83
C VAL A 70 6.99 10.00 -19.04
N PRO A 71 7.02 10.83 -20.10
CA PRO A 71 6.21 12.02 -20.27
C PRO A 71 4.72 11.68 -20.47
N THR A 72 3.85 12.53 -19.95
CA THR A 72 2.40 12.48 -20.22
C THR A 72 1.97 13.84 -20.74
N LEU A 73 1.40 13.87 -21.95
CA LEU A 73 0.74 15.05 -22.51
C LEU A 73 -0.77 14.93 -22.29
N ILE A 74 -1.40 15.98 -21.79
CA ILE A 74 -2.83 16.08 -21.47
C ILE A 74 -3.40 17.29 -22.19
N ARG A 75 -4.61 17.16 -22.73
CA ARG A 75 -5.39 18.27 -23.31
C ARG A 75 -6.55 18.63 -22.39
N PHE A 76 -6.64 19.90 -22.04
CA PHE A 76 -7.74 20.49 -21.28
C PHE A 76 -8.62 21.34 -22.18
N GLU A 77 -9.93 21.24 -21.98
CA GLU A 77 -10.96 22.13 -22.55
C GLU A 77 -12.02 22.44 -21.49
N SER A 78 -12.31 23.73 -21.29
CA SER A 78 -13.27 24.22 -20.29
C SER A 78 -13.02 23.66 -18.87
N GLY A 79 -11.74 23.49 -18.51
CA GLY A 79 -11.28 22.98 -17.22
C GLY A 79 -11.41 21.47 -17.04
N ARG A 80 -11.75 20.73 -18.10
CA ARG A 80 -11.86 19.27 -18.09
C ARG A 80 -10.78 18.67 -18.97
N GLU A 81 -10.21 17.57 -18.50
CA GLU A 81 -9.38 16.74 -19.35
C GLU A 81 -10.24 16.07 -20.43
N ILE A 82 -9.83 16.20 -21.69
CA ILE A 82 -10.48 15.55 -22.84
C ILE A 82 -9.65 14.40 -23.43
N GLY A 83 -8.37 14.30 -23.04
CA GLY A 83 -7.50 13.20 -23.44
C GLY A 83 -6.09 13.34 -22.90
N ARG A 84 -5.39 12.21 -22.80
CA ARG A 84 -3.98 12.12 -22.40
C ARG A 84 -3.22 11.06 -23.21
N THR A 85 -1.90 11.12 -23.14
CA THR A 85 -0.95 10.15 -23.73
C THR A 85 -0.10 9.48 -22.66
N TYR A 86 0.63 8.42 -23.03
CA TYR A 86 1.49 7.67 -22.13
C TYR A 86 2.85 7.42 -22.78
N GLY A 87 3.89 8.12 -22.33
CA GLY A 87 5.18 8.12 -23.00
C GLY A 87 5.16 8.99 -24.27
N TRP A 88 6.09 8.70 -25.19
CA TRP A 88 6.19 9.40 -26.47
C TRP A 88 5.64 8.50 -27.58
N ASP A 89 4.64 8.97 -28.29
CA ASP A 89 4.23 8.46 -29.60
C ASP A 89 3.83 9.66 -30.45
N ARG A 90 4.52 9.84 -31.59
CA ARG A 90 4.34 11.02 -32.44
C ARG A 90 2.88 11.16 -32.85
N ARG A 91 2.24 10.08 -33.33
CA ARG A 91 0.87 10.14 -33.86
C ARG A 91 -0.12 10.50 -32.76
N ASP A 92 0.08 9.96 -31.56
CA ASP A 92 -0.76 10.26 -30.41
C ASP A 92 -0.62 11.71 -29.96
N TRP A 93 0.60 12.21 -29.91
CA TRP A 93 0.88 13.60 -29.53
C TRP A 93 0.38 14.59 -30.58
N GLU A 94 0.56 14.30 -31.87
CA GLU A 94 0.03 15.12 -32.97
C GLU A 94 -1.51 15.13 -32.96
N ARG A 95 -2.15 13.97 -32.74
CA ARG A 95 -3.60 13.86 -32.61
C ARG A 95 -4.14 14.66 -31.42
N LEU A 96 -3.48 14.55 -30.26
CA LEU A 96 -3.93 15.23 -29.03
C LEU A 96 -3.67 16.74 -29.06
N SER A 97 -2.55 17.15 -29.65
CA SER A 97 -2.17 18.57 -29.75
C SER A 97 -2.86 19.30 -30.90
N GLY A 98 -3.17 18.59 -31.99
CA GLY A 98 -3.61 19.17 -33.25
C GLY A 98 -2.46 19.74 -34.10
N ILE A 99 -1.20 19.49 -33.72
CA ILE A 99 0.00 20.01 -34.38
C ILE A 99 0.67 18.86 -35.11
N ALA A 100 0.93 19.02 -36.41
CA ALA A 100 1.55 17.98 -37.23
C ALA A 100 3.07 18.17 -37.40
N GLY A 101 3.78 17.07 -37.63
CA GLY A 101 5.21 17.05 -37.87
C GLY A 101 6.05 17.22 -36.62
N LEU A 102 5.57 16.77 -35.45
CA LEU A 102 6.27 16.90 -34.17
C LEU A 102 7.50 15.98 -34.12
N GLY A 103 8.63 16.53 -33.66
CA GLY A 103 9.86 15.77 -33.41
C GLY A 103 10.30 14.95 -34.62
N ARG A 104 10.43 15.56 -35.81
CA ARG A 104 10.71 14.86 -37.08
C ARG A 104 11.92 13.95 -37.04
N ASP A 105 12.95 14.36 -36.30
CA ASP A 105 14.22 13.63 -36.18
C ASP A 105 14.22 12.60 -35.02
N LEU A 106 13.10 12.49 -34.29
CA LEU A 106 12.95 11.55 -33.17
C LEU A 106 12.38 10.20 -33.65
N PRO A 107 12.59 9.12 -32.89
CA PRO A 107 11.88 7.86 -33.10
C PRO A 107 10.35 8.07 -33.09
N GLU A 108 9.61 7.25 -33.82
CA GLU A 108 8.14 7.35 -33.87
C GLU A 108 7.49 7.16 -32.50
N ALA A 109 8.00 6.23 -31.69
CA ALA A 109 7.52 5.98 -30.33
C ALA A 109 8.64 5.55 -29.37
N ARG A 110 8.47 5.86 -28.08
CA ARG A 110 9.29 5.41 -26.96
C ARG A 110 8.42 5.26 -25.71
N PRO A 111 8.55 4.16 -24.96
CA PRO A 111 7.82 4.00 -23.70
C PRO A 111 8.24 5.08 -22.69
N GLY A 112 7.31 5.48 -21.83
CA GLY A 112 7.62 6.35 -20.71
C GLY A 112 8.25 5.61 -19.52
N CYS A 113 8.57 6.36 -18.47
CA CYS A 113 8.99 5.83 -17.17
C CYS A 113 7.88 6.03 -16.13
N GLY A 114 7.89 5.23 -15.06
CA GLY A 114 6.99 5.46 -13.92
C GLY A 114 7.18 6.87 -13.34
N ALA A 115 6.06 7.54 -13.07
CA ALA A 115 6.05 8.88 -12.51
C ALA A 115 6.44 8.87 -11.03
N LYS A 116 7.05 9.96 -10.54
CA LYS A 116 7.56 10.00 -9.15
C LYS A 116 6.45 9.90 -8.09
N ASN A 117 5.25 10.40 -8.39
CA ASN A 117 4.10 10.38 -7.48
C ASN A 117 3.53 8.97 -7.24
N VAL A 118 3.86 7.98 -8.08
CA VAL A 118 3.44 6.58 -7.90
C VAL A 118 4.57 5.69 -7.38
N GLU A 119 5.73 6.25 -7.05
CA GLU A 119 6.84 5.48 -6.47
C GLU A 119 6.46 4.94 -5.08
N PRO A 120 6.88 3.72 -4.71
CA PRO A 120 6.64 3.16 -3.39
C PRO A 120 7.14 4.08 -2.26
N GLY A 121 6.29 4.31 -1.27
CA GLY A 121 6.52 5.27 -0.19
C GLY A 121 6.08 6.70 -0.55
N THR A 122 6.16 7.11 -1.82
CA THR A 122 5.75 8.45 -2.25
C THR A 122 4.24 8.56 -2.36
N ILE A 123 3.59 7.57 -2.96
CA ILE A 123 2.13 7.57 -3.09
C ILE A 123 1.42 7.58 -1.72
N GLU A 124 1.93 6.82 -0.75
CA GLU A 124 1.38 6.78 0.60
C GLU A 124 1.54 8.15 1.29
N ARG A 125 2.73 8.76 1.20
CA ARG A 125 2.96 10.12 1.74
C ARG A 125 2.05 11.17 1.11
N LEU A 126 1.80 11.08 -0.20
CA LEU A 126 0.89 12.00 -0.89
C LEU A 126 -0.55 11.81 -0.43
N LYS A 127 -1.03 10.57 -0.34
CA LYS A 127 -2.36 10.26 0.21
C LYS A 127 -2.51 10.81 1.63
N ILE A 128 -1.50 10.67 2.49
CA ILE A 128 -1.50 11.24 3.85
C ILE A 128 -1.55 12.77 3.80
N ARG A 129 -0.66 13.40 3.02
CA ARG A 129 -0.56 14.85 2.91
C ARG A 129 -1.87 15.50 2.43
N PHE A 130 -2.58 14.86 1.51
CA PHE A 130 -3.85 15.36 0.98
C PHE A 130 -5.09 14.81 1.71
N ASN A 131 -4.91 14.06 2.81
CA ASN A 131 -5.99 13.46 3.60
C ASN A 131 -6.92 12.54 2.78
N GLU A 132 -6.32 11.76 1.88
CA GLU A 132 -6.97 10.83 0.95
C GLU A 132 -6.74 9.37 1.35
N THR A 133 -6.38 9.11 2.61
CA THR A 133 -6.01 7.77 3.08
C THR A 133 -7.22 6.85 3.28
N GLY A 134 -8.39 7.42 3.59
CA GLY A 134 -9.60 6.67 3.93
C GLY A 134 -9.57 5.97 5.30
N LEU A 135 -8.43 5.99 6.00
CA LEU A 135 -8.24 5.37 7.32
C LEU A 135 -9.09 6.06 8.38
N LYS A 136 -9.76 5.28 9.25
CA LYS A 136 -10.62 5.81 10.33
C LYS A 136 -10.13 5.42 11.73
N SER A 137 -9.17 4.51 11.86
CA SER A 137 -8.63 4.13 13.17
C SER A 137 -7.99 5.33 13.85
N ARG A 138 -8.13 5.38 15.18
CA ARG A 138 -7.56 6.47 15.99
C ARG A 138 -6.04 6.49 15.82
N ARG A 139 -5.51 7.64 15.43
CA ARG A 139 -4.06 7.92 15.46
C ARG A 139 -3.59 8.15 16.89
N ILE A 140 -2.45 7.57 17.24
CA ILE A 140 -1.84 7.71 18.56
C ILE A 140 -0.48 8.36 18.35
N ALA A 141 -0.33 9.58 18.84
CA ALA A 141 0.94 10.28 18.80
C ALA A 141 1.92 9.62 19.77
N ILE A 142 3.15 9.40 19.30
CA ILE A 142 4.31 9.01 20.09
C ILE A 142 5.17 10.27 20.20
N GLY A 143 5.73 10.53 21.39
CA GLY A 143 6.60 11.69 21.58
C GLY A 143 7.90 11.55 20.76
N ASP A 144 8.50 12.67 20.35
CA ASP A 144 9.70 12.66 19.49
C ASP A 144 10.89 11.89 20.10
N GLU A 145 10.98 11.82 21.43
CA GLU A 145 12.01 11.09 22.18
C GLU A 145 11.54 9.73 22.73
N GLU A 146 10.28 9.35 22.50
CA GLU A 146 9.72 8.08 22.99
C GLU A 146 10.07 6.93 22.01
N ASP A 147 10.65 5.84 22.52
CA ASP A 147 10.91 4.66 21.71
C ASP A 147 9.59 3.97 21.33
N GLU A 148 9.32 3.82 20.04
CA GLU A 148 8.06 3.27 19.55
C GLU A 148 7.82 1.82 19.99
N HIS A 149 8.88 1.01 20.13
CA HIS A 149 8.73 -0.38 20.55
C HIS A 149 8.35 -0.48 22.02
N GLU A 150 9.04 0.25 22.88
CA GLU A 150 8.74 0.34 24.32
C GLU A 150 7.37 0.99 24.54
N ALA A 151 7.00 1.99 23.75
CA ALA A 151 5.69 2.63 23.76
C ALA A 151 4.56 1.64 23.50
N MET A 152 4.69 0.81 22.46
CA MET A 152 3.71 -0.22 22.12
C MET A 152 3.68 -1.37 23.15
N PHE A 153 4.83 -1.71 23.73
CA PHE A 153 4.93 -2.68 24.80
C PHE A 153 4.22 -2.19 26.08
N ALA A 154 4.51 -0.97 26.54
CA ALA A 154 3.92 -0.36 27.72
C ALA A 154 2.40 -0.16 27.61
N ARG A 155 1.90 0.11 26.40
CA ARG A 155 0.46 0.18 26.10
C ARG A 155 -0.19 -1.21 25.97
N GLY A 156 0.59 -2.27 26.12
CA GLY A 156 0.13 -3.64 26.10
C GLY A 156 -0.43 -4.05 24.74
N TRP A 157 0.17 -3.62 23.63
CA TRP A 157 -0.17 -4.08 22.26
C TRP A 157 0.68 -5.27 21.81
N SER A 158 1.88 -5.38 22.38
CA SER A 158 2.82 -6.47 22.12
C SER A 158 2.43 -7.77 22.84
N ASP A 159 2.70 -8.88 22.18
CA ASP A 159 2.67 -10.25 22.71
C ASP A 159 3.94 -10.61 23.51
N GLY A 160 4.85 -9.65 23.74
CA GLY A 160 6.16 -9.87 24.36
C GLY A 160 7.31 -9.83 23.37
N LEU A 161 7.02 -9.86 22.06
CA LEU A 161 8.01 -9.68 21.00
C LEU A 161 7.92 -8.26 20.42
N PRO A 162 9.01 -7.72 19.83
CA PRO A 162 8.97 -6.45 19.14
C PRO A 162 7.87 -6.42 18.06
N LEU A 163 7.20 -5.28 17.94
CA LEU A 163 6.20 -5.01 16.90
C LEU A 163 6.77 -4.06 15.87
N VAL A 164 6.34 -4.20 14.61
CA VAL A 164 6.58 -3.16 13.61
C VAL A 164 5.58 -2.02 13.84
N PRO A 165 6.02 -0.76 14.02
CA PRO A 165 5.11 0.36 14.22
C PRO A 165 4.13 0.49 13.05
N PRO A 166 2.80 0.46 13.28
CA PRO A 166 1.81 0.52 12.20
C PRO A 166 1.51 1.96 11.78
N ILE A 167 2.54 2.69 11.34
CA ILE A 167 2.41 4.03 10.77
C ILE A 167 1.54 4.01 9.50
N GLU A 168 0.93 5.15 9.16
CA GLU A 168 -0.04 5.24 8.07
C GLU A 168 0.49 4.72 6.74
N GLU A 169 1.75 5.01 6.40
CA GLU A 169 2.36 4.53 5.15
C GLU A 169 2.42 3.01 5.08
N ARG A 170 2.73 2.35 6.20
CA ARG A 170 2.80 0.88 6.26
C ARG A 170 1.42 0.26 6.21
N VAL A 171 0.42 0.90 6.82
CA VAL A 171 -0.97 0.42 6.79
C VAL A 171 -1.58 0.60 5.40
N LEU A 172 -1.37 1.74 4.75
CA LEU A 172 -1.82 1.96 3.37
C LEU A 172 -1.22 0.92 2.42
N ARG A 173 0.10 0.68 2.52
CA ARG A 173 0.75 -0.35 1.71
C ARG A 173 0.24 -1.76 2.02
N MET A 174 -0.04 -2.05 3.30
CA MET A 174 -0.62 -3.34 3.68
C MET A 174 -1.98 -3.55 3.01
N LEU A 175 -2.81 -2.51 2.95
CA LEU A 175 -4.12 -2.55 2.33
C LEU A 175 -4.08 -2.75 0.80
N ASP A 176 -2.99 -2.40 0.12
CA ASP A 176 -2.80 -2.73 -1.30
C ASP A 176 -2.75 -4.25 -1.56
N GLY A 177 -2.59 -5.06 -0.52
CA GLY A 177 -2.67 -6.52 -0.58
C GLY A 177 -4.09 -7.08 -0.78
N THR A 178 -5.13 -6.25 -0.74
CA THR A 178 -6.52 -6.66 -0.88
C THR A 178 -7.34 -5.65 -1.68
N SER A 179 -8.43 -6.11 -2.30
CA SER A 179 -9.43 -5.25 -2.95
C SER A 179 -10.65 -4.96 -2.07
N ARG A 180 -10.67 -5.48 -0.84
CA ARG A 180 -11.78 -5.27 0.11
C ARG A 180 -11.78 -3.84 0.65
N ASP A 181 -12.97 -3.34 0.99
CA ASP A 181 -13.11 -2.02 1.61
C ASP A 181 -12.43 -2.02 2.99
N PRO A 182 -11.49 -1.08 3.28
CA PRO A 182 -10.88 -0.94 4.60
C PRO A 182 -11.88 -0.86 5.77
N GLN A 183 -13.10 -0.39 5.50
CA GLN A 183 -14.17 -0.25 6.50
C GLN A 183 -15.10 -1.47 6.59
N GLU A 184 -14.93 -2.47 5.73
CA GLU A 184 -15.67 -3.72 5.82
C GLU A 184 -15.37 -4.41 7.17
N VAL A 185 -16.42 -4.81 7.89
CA VAL A 185 -16.32 -5.50 9.17
C VAL A 185 -16.48 -7.00 8.92
N LEU A 186 -15.44 -7.78 9.22
CA LEU A 186 -15.47 -9.24 9.05
C LEU A 186 -16.17 -9.97 10.20
N GLY A 187 -16.27 -9.31 11.36
CA GLY A 187 -16.97 -9.83 12.53
C GLY A 187 -16.61 -9.06 13.80
N LEU A 188 -17.11 -9.55 14.94
CA LEU A 188 -16.83 -9.02 16.27
C LEU A 188 -15.85 -9.95 16.99
N VAL A 189 -14.70 -9.45 17.41
CA VAL A 189 -13.66 -10.29 18.02
C VAL A 189 -13.97 -10.51 19.50
N PRO A 190 -14.21 -11.74 19.97
CA PRO A 190 -14.47 -11.99 21.39
C PRO A 190 -13.17 -11.94 22.23
N PRO A 191 -13.30 -11.75 23.56
CA PRO A 191 -14.52 -11.42 24.31
C PRO A 191 -15.00 -9.96 24.21
N ASP A 192 -14.15 -9.00 23.87
CA ASP A 192 -14.52 -7.57 23.90
C ASP A 192 -15.56 -7.19 22.82
N LEU A 193 -15.77 -8.06 21.83
CA LEU A 193 -16.67 -7.88 20.70
C LEU A 193 -16.38 -6.60 19.90
N ALA A 194 -15.11 -6.19 19.86
CA ALA A 194 -14.71 -5.06 19.03
C ALA A 194 -14.82 -5.44 17.54
N PRO A 195 -15.29 -4.52 16.66
CA PRO A 195 -15.41 -4.81 15.24
C PRO A 195 -14.03 -4.94 14.59
N ALA A 196 -13.82 -6.08 13.92
CA ALA A 196 -12.65 -6.37 13.09
C ALA A 196 -12.87 -5.82 11.68
N THR A 197 -12.55 -4.54 11.48
CA THR A 197 -12.50 -3.98 10.13
C THR A 197 -11.25 -4.45 9.40
N VAL A 198 -11.28 -4.50 8.06
CA VAL A 198 -10.10 -4.78 7.23
C VAL A 198 -8.93 -3.86 7.59
N GLU A 199 -9.18 -2.57 7.86
CA GLU A 199 -8.18 -1.60 8.33
C GLU A 199 -7.52 -2.05 9.65
N LYS A 200 -8.30 -2.43 10.66
CA LYS A 200 -7.76 -2.85 11.96
C LYS A 200 -7.01 -4.18 11.87
N ILE A 201 -7.44 -5.08 10.99
CA ILE A 201 -6.71 -6.32 10.72
C ILE A 201 -5.38 -5.99 10.04
N ALA A 202 -5.36 -5.09 9.06
CA ALA A 202 -4.14 -4.62 8.40
C ALA A 202 -3.16 -3.98 9.40
N VAL A 203 -3.65 -3.17 10.36
CA VAL A 203 -2.82 -2.62 11.45
C VAL A 203 -2.13 -3.72 12.25
N ASN A 204 -2.85 -4.79 12.63
CA ASN A 204 -2.27 -5.92 13.35
C ASN A 204 -1.33 -6.77 12.47
N ALA A 205 -1.63 -6.91 11.18
CA ALA A 205 -0.76 -7.58 10.21
C ALA A 205 0.56 -6.82 10.03
N VAL A 206 0.54 -5.49 9.98
CA VAL A 206 1.75 -4.67 9.98
C VAL A 206 2.55 -4.94 11.25
N MET A 207 1.92 -4.84 12.43
CA MET A 207 2.59 -5.09 13.72
C MET A 207 3.26 -6.46 13.80
N ALA A 208 2.64 -7.50 13.22
CA ALA A 208 3.19 -8.84 13.12
C ALA A 208 4.37 -8.99 12.14
N GLY A 209 4.61 -7.99 11.29
CA GLY A 209 5.64 -8.02 10.24
C GLY A 209 5.19 -8.72 8.95
N CYS A 210 3.88 -8.78 8.67
CA CYS A 210 3.37 -9.29 7.40
C CYS A 210 3.86 -8.46 6.21
N LYS A 211 3.82 -9.05 5.02
CA LYS A 211 3.85 -8.32 3.75
C LYS A 211 2.42 -8.12 3.24
N PRO A 212 2.15 -7.12 2.37
CA PRO A 212 0.83 -6.93 1.77
C PRO A 212 0.27 -8.21 1.15
N GLU A 213 1.10 -8.97 0.44
CA GLU A 213 0.67 -10.23 -0.20
C GLU A 213 0.11 -11.28 0.79
N TYR A 214 0.40 -11.15 2.09
CA TYR A 214 -0.06 -12.08 3.12
C TYR A 214 -1.44 -11.70 3.68
N LEU A 215 -1.85 -10.43 3.50
CA LEU A 215 -3.07 -9.89 4.08
C LEU A 215 -4.31 -10.71 3.71
N PRO A 216 -4.52 -11.16 2.45
CA PRO A 216 -5.68 -12.00 2.12
C PRO A 216 -5.81 -13.25 2.98
N VAL A 217 -4.68 -13.90 3.31
CA VAL A 217 -4.66 -15.10 4.18
C VAL A 217 -4.97 -14.72 5.63
N VAL A 218 -4.47 -13.57 6.10
CA VAL A 218 -4.80 -13.06 7.44
C VAL A 218 -6.29 -12.74 7.55
N LEU A 219 -6.89 -12.10 6.55
CA LEU A 219 -8.33 -11.79 6.53
C LEU A 219 -9.15 -13.09 6.59
N ALA A 220 -8.83 -14.07 5.76
CA ALA A 220 -9.50 -15.38 5.74
C ALA A 220 -9.34 -16.12 7.09
N ALA A 221 -8.16 -16.06 7.71
CA ALA A 221 -7.92 -16.67 9.01
C ALA A 221 -8.74 -15.98 10.13
N VAL A 222 -8.88 -14.65 10.07
CA VAL A 222 -9.73 -13.91 11.01
C VAL A 222 -11.20 -14.29 10.81
N GLU A 223 -11.71 -14.33 9.58
CA GLU A 223 -13.07 -14.80 9.30
C GLU A 223 -13.31 -16.21 9.87
N ALA A 224 -12.38 -17.14 9.61
CA ALA A 224 -12.50 -18.52 10.06
C ALA A 224 -12.57 -18.68 11.59
N VAL A 225 -11.80 -17.90 12.37
CA VAL A 225 -11.87 -17.99 13.83
C VAL A 225 -13.07 -17.25 14.43
N LEU A 226 -13.68 -16.33 13.67
CA LEU A 226 -14.88 -15.61 14.09
C LEU A 226 -16.18 -16.38 13.80
N GLU A 227 -16.10 -17.48 13.04
CA GLU A 227 -17.20 -18.43 12.89
C GLU A 227 -17.62 -19.00 14.25
N GLU A 228 -18.94 -19.07 14.49
CA GLU A 228 -19.51 -19.51 15.76
C GLU A 228 -19.02 -20.92 16.15
N GLN A 229 -18.87 -21.81 15.17
CA GLN A 229 -18.43 -23.19 15.37
C GLN A 229 -16.98 -23.29 15.89
N PHE A 230 -16.13 -22.31 15.60
CA PHE A 230 -14.77 -22.27 16.13
C PHE A 230 -14.75 -21.90 17.62
N ALA A 231 -15.79 -21.19 18.09
CA ALA A 231 -15.99 -20.82 19.48
C ALA A 231 -14.78 -20.11 20.13
N MET A 232 -14.21 -19.11 19.45
CA MET A 232 -12.98 -18.41 19.89
C MET A 232 -13.06 -17.86 21.32
N HIS A 233 -14.23 -17.43 21.79
CA HIS A 233 -14.42 -17.03 23.19
C HIS A 233 -14.09 -18.19 24.16
N GLY A 234 -14.58 -19.39 23.87
CA GLY A 234 -14.30 -20.59 24.66
C GLY A 234 -12.82 -20.99 24.62
N VAL A 235 -12.17 -20.81 23.46
CA VAL A 235 -10.72 -21.03 23.29
C VAL A 235 -9.89 -20.09 24.19
N LEU A 236 -10.33 -18.85 24.43
CA LEU A 236 -9.68 -17.93 25.35
C LEU A 236 -10.04 -18.19 26.82
N ALA A 237 -11.31 -18.48 27.10
CA ALA A 237 -11.83 -18.62 28.45
C ALA A 237 -11.48 -19.96 29.12
N THR A 238 -10.99 -20.95 28.37
CA THR A 238 -10.58 -22.24 28.92
C THR A 238 -9.30 -22.15 29.75
N THR A 239 -9.19 -23.02 30.75
CA THR A 239 -7.99 -23.20 31.57
C THR A 239 -6.90 -24.01 30.87
N MET A 240 -7.19 -24.60 29.70
CA MET A 240 -6.23 -25.32 28.85
C MET A 240 -5.49 -24.35 27.91
N PHE A 241 -4.21 -24.62 27.66
CA PHE A 241 -3.31 -23.75 26.88
C PHE A 241 -3.44 -23.87 25.35
N VAL A 242 -4.68 -23.94 24.87
CA VAL A 242 -5.00 -24.05 23.44
C VAL A 242 -4.77 -22.72 22.71
N GLY A 243 -4.56 -22.80 21.41
CA GLY A 243 -4.50 -21.64 20.51
C GLY A 243 -4.88 -22.06 19.08
N PRO A 244 -5.36 -21.13 18.25
CA PRO A 244 -5.71 -21.42 16.86
C PRO A 244 -4.50 -21.92 16.07
N VAL A 245 -4.74 -22.87 15.18
CA VAL A 245 -3.78 -23.37 14.20
C VAL A 245 -4.32 -23.02 12.82
N VAL A 246 -3.51 -22.33 12.01
CA VAL A 246 -3.89 -21.96 10.64
C VAL A 246 -3.17 -22.89 9.66
N ILE A 247 -3.93 -23.68 8.92
CA ILE A 247 -3.43 -24.56 7.86
C ILE A 247 -3.85 -23.94 6.54
N VAL A 248 -2.88 -23.48 5.75
CA VAL A 248 -3.14 -22.77 4.48
C VAL A 248 -3.02 -23.73 3.31
N ASN A 249 -4.10 -23.89 2.57
CA ASN A 249 -4.13 -24.71 1.38
C ASN A 249 -4.38 -23.93 0.08
N GLY A 250 -3.99 -24.49 -1.06
CA GLY A 250 -4.20 -23.95 -2.40
C GLY A 250 -3.06 -23.08 -2.92
N PRO A 251 -3.20 -22.50 -4.15
CA PRO A 251 -2.11 -21.83 -4.86
C PRO A 251 -1.44 -20.69 -4.10
N VAL A 252 -2.19 -20.02 -3.22
CA VAL A 252 -1.71 -18.88 -2.41
C VAL A 252 -0.50 -19.26 -1.57
N ARG A 253 -0.44 -20.49 -1.03
CA ARG A 253 0.68 -20.94 -0.19
C ARG A 253 2.01 -20.87 -0.95
N ARG A 254 2.00 -21.15 -2.25
CA ARG A 254 3.19 -21.06 -3.11
C ARG A 254 3.47 -19.62 -3.53
N GLN A 255 2.42 -18.85 -3.88
CA GLN A 255 2.54 -17.47 -4.33
C GLN A 255 3.20 -16.56 -3.29
N ILE A 256 2.89 -16.77 -2.00
CA ILE A 256 3.46 -15.98 -0.91
C ILE A 256 4.69 -16.65 -0.26
N GLY A 257 5.15 -17.77 -0.82
CA GLY A 257 6.35 -18.48 -0.39
C GLY A 257 6.26 -19.09 1.01
N MET A 258 5.10 -19.64 1.40
CA MET A 258 4.97 -20.39 2.65
C MET A 258 5.80 -21.68 2.62
N ASN A 259 6.23 -22.14 3.81
CA ASN A 259 6.91 -23.42 3.96
C ASN A 259 5.91 -24.53 4.34
N ALA A 260 5.91 -25.61 3.57
CA ALA A 260 5.13 -26.84 3.83
C ALA A 260 6.02 -28.06 4.13
N LYS A 261 7.35 -27.91 4.12
CA LYS A 261 8.30 -29.04 4.16
C LYS A 261 9.03 -29.13 5.50
N GLY A 262 10.27 -29.63 5.51
CA GLY A 262 11.10 -29.71 6.71
C GLY A 262 11.07 -28.41 7.51
N ASN A 263 10.87 -28.53 8.83
CA ASN A 263 10.69 -27.40 9.74
C ASN A 263 9.48 -26.49 9.45
N ALA A 264 8.41 -27.00 8.81
CA ALA A 264 7.19 -26.22 8.49
C ALA A 264 6.57 -25.51 9.70
N LEU A 265 6.65 -26.14 10.88
CA LEU A 265 6.11 -25.62 12.15
C LEU A 265 7.13 -24.80 12.96
N GLY A 266 8.35 -24.65 12.44
CA GLY A 266 9.45 -23.96 13.12
C GLY A 266 9.77 -22.59 12.52
N GLN A 267 10.90 -22.03 12.95
CA GLN A 267 11.39 -20.72 12.52
C GLN A 267 11.88 -20.69 11.06
N GLY A 268 12.04 -19.48 10.51
CA GLY A 268 12.77 -19.21 9.28
C GLY A 268 11.90 -18.82 8.08
N ASN A 269 10.62 -19.17 8.07
CA ASN A 269 9.68 -18.71 7.04
C ASN A 269 8.84 -17.52 7.53
N ARG A 270 8.98 -16.37 6.87
CA ARG A 270 8.29 -15.13 7.26
C ARG A 270 6.77 -15.23 7.12
N ALA A 271 6.26 -15.88 6.08
CA ALA A 271 4.81 -16.00 5.86
C ALA A 271 4.17 -16.84 6.96
N ASN A 272 4.67 -18.05 7.21
CA ASN A 272 4.23 -18.93 8.30
C ASN A 272 4.24 -18.19 9.66
N ALA A 273 5.37 -17.55 10.00
CA ALA A 273 5.51 -16.87 11.28
C ALA A 273 4.60 -15.64 11.43
N ALA A 274 4.57 -14.76 10.42
CA ALA A 274 3.86 -13.49 10.51
C ALA A 274 2.34 -13.64 10.41
N ILE A 275 1.83 -14.57 9.59
CA ILE A 275 0.38 -14.80 9.44
C ILE A 275 -0.21 -15.32 10.75
N GLY A 276 0.42 -16.36 11.35
CA GLY A 276 -0.03 -16.89 12.63
C GLY A 276 0.03 -15.85 13.74
N ARG A 277 1.09 -15.02 13.77
CA ARG A 277 1.24 -13.92 14.73
C ARG A 277 0.21 -12.81 14.52
N ALA A 278 -0.10 -12.46 13.28
CA ALA A 278 -1.10 -11.45 12.95
C ALA A 278 -2.48 -11.84 13.49
N LEU A 279 -2.88 -13.10 13.33
CA LEU A 279 -4.12 -13.62 13.89
C LEU A 279 -4.14 -13.50 15.42
N GLN A 280 -3.06 -13.89 16.09
CA GLN A 280 -2.95 -13.75 17.55
C GLN A 280 -3.00 -12.29 18.01
N LEU A 281 -2.36 -11.37 17.29
CA LEU A 281 -2.44 -9.94 17.59
C LEU A 281 -3.86 -9.38 17.38
N VAL A 282 -4.60 -9.83 16.36
CA VAL A 282 -6.02 -9.44 16.19
C VAL A 282 -6.85 -9.89 17.39
N ILE A 283 -6.75 -11.16 17.78
CA ILE A 283 -7.45 -11.73 18.94
C ILE A 283 -7.09 -10.96 20.22
N ARG A 284 -5.81 -10.64 20.39
CA ARG A 284 -5.30 -9.96 21.58
C ARG A 284 -5.71 -8.48 21.64
N ASN A 285 -5.54 -7.74 20.55
CA ASN A 285 -5.67 -6.28 20.52
C ASN A 285 -7.10 -5.81 20.24
N LEU A 286 -7.88 -6.58 19.50
CA LEU A 286 -9.30 -6.29 19.26
C LEU A 286 -10.21 -7.07 20.22
N GLY A 287 -9.90 -8.36 20.43
CA GLY A 287 -10.71 -9.21 21.30
C GLY A 287 -10.41 -9.05 22.78
N GLY A 288 -9.25 -8.48 23.16
CA GLY A 288 -8.84 -8.37 24.55
C GLY A 288 -8.25 -9.67 25.12
N GLY A 289 -7.89 -10.64 24.27
CA GLY A 289 -7.33 -11.96 24.61
C GLY A 289 -5.95 -11.96 25.30
N ARG A 290 -5.73 -11.10 26.30
CA ARG A 290 -4.46 -10.98 27.03
C ARG A 290 -4.34 -12.00 28.16
N PRO A 291 -3.14 -12.55 28.42
CA PRO A 291 -2.89 -13.47 29.53
C PRO A 291 -3.33 -12.90 30.88
N ARG A 292 -3.97 -13.73 31.72
CA ARG A 292 -4.47 -13.39 33.07
C ARG A 292 -5.62 -12.36 33.10
N GLU A 293 -6.02 -11.86 31.94
CA GLU A 293 -7.22 -11.05 31.73
C GLU A 293 -8.30 -11.97 31.12
N ALA A 294 -8.56 -11.86 29.82
CA ALA A 294 -9.50 -12.71 29.10
C ALA A 294 -8.96 -14.14 28.88
N ASP A 295 -7.66 -14.28 28.65
CA ASP A 295 -7.03 -15.59 28.47
C ASP A 295 -6.81 -16.26 29.84
N ARG A 296 -7.53 -17.36 30.06
CA ARG A 296 -7.59 -18.10 31.34
C ARG A 296 -6.70 -19.33 31.39
N ALA A 297 -5.87 -19.55 30.37
CA ALA A 297 -4.98 -20.71 30.35
C ALA A 297 -4.10 -20.77 31.60
N THR A 298 -4.06 -21.94 32.25
CA THR A 298 -3.29 -22.18 33.48
C THR A 298 -1.80 -22.33 33.23
N LEU A 299 -1.43 -22.78 32.01
CA LEU A 299 -0.07 -22.79 31.48
C LEU A 299 -0.06 -22.06 30.12
N GLY A 300 1.13 -21.79 29.58
CA GLY A 300 1.30 -21.24 28.23
C GLY A 300 1.67 -22.32 27.21
N ASN A 301 1.56 -21.98 25.93
CA ASN A 301 2.04 -22.79 24.80
C ASN A 301 2.66 -21.88 23.72
N PRO A 302 3.82 -22.23 23.13
CA PRO A 302 4.43 -21.45 22.06
C PRO A 302 3.50 -21.15 20.87
N GLY A 303 2.53 -22.03 20.58
CA GLY A 303 1.53 -21.80 19.52
C GLY A 303 0.61 -20.60 19.77
N LYS A 304 0.59 -20.03 20.99
CA LYS A 304 -0.14 -18.79 21.31
C LYS A 304 0.58 -17.52 20.82
N TYR A 305 1.86 -17.62 20.43
CA TYR A 305 2.56 -16.54 19.72
C TYR A 305 2.29 -16.57 18.21
N THR A 306 2.40 -17.77 17.62
CA THR A 306 2.14 -18.00 16.19
C THR A 306 2.00 -19.49 15.95
N TYR A 307 1.02 -19.89 15.13
CA TYR A 307 0.91 -21.26 14.65
C TYR A 307 0.21 -21.29 13.29
N CYS A 308 1.00 -21.16 12.22
CA CYS A 308 0.52 -21.18 10.85
C CYS A 308 1.51 -21.88 9.93
N PHE A 309 1.02 -22.75 9.05
CA PHE A 309 1.84 -23.45 8.06
C PHE A 309 1.01 -23.80 6.83
N ALA A 310 1.71 -24.14 5.76
CA ALA A 310 1.09 -24.56 4.51
C ALA A 310 0.87 -26.08 4.48
N GLU A 311 -0.23 -26.52 3.88
CA GLU A 311 -0.48 -27.93 3.58
C GLU A 311 0.49 -28.44 2.50
N ASP A 312 0.94 -29.69 2.60
CA ASP A 312 1.79 -30.36 1.60
C ASP A 312 0.95 -31.30 0.72
N GLU A 313 0.09 -30.72 -0.12
CA GLU A 313 -0.75 -31.51 -1.05
C GLU A 313 0.08 -32.40 -2.00
N GLU A 314 1.29 -31.98 -2.36
CA GLU A 314 2.14 -32.72 -3.30
C GLU A 314 2.79 -33.95 -2.66
N GLY A 315 2.95 -33.94 -1.34
CA GLY A 315 3.54 -35.02 -0.55
C GLY A 315 2.52 -35.91 0.15
N SER A 316 1.22 -35.63 -0.01
CA SER A 316 0.10 -36.35 0.62
C SER A 316 -0.39 -37.54 -0.21
#